data_AF-A0A7X6VP36-F1
#
_entry.id   AF-A0A7X6VP36-F1
#
_cell.length_a   1.000
_cell.length_b   1.000
_cell.length_c   1.000
_cell.angle_alpha   90.00
_cell.angle_beta   90.00
_cell.angle_gamma   90.00
#
_symmetry.space_group_name_H-M   'P 1'
#
loop_
_entity.id
_entity.type
_entity.pdbx_description
1 polymer ?
#
loop_
_entity_poly.entity_id
_entity_poly.type
_entity_poly.pdbx_seq_one_letter_code
_entity_poly.pdbx_strand_id
1 'polypeptide(L)'
;MALIQQDYEYYQSFDSKSPIYRKADVTFIINGVIYFYEEVGIRMKGNTSRRNFYNPYEGVFDIIHYKLSFSQTFDNEDRYLNPKVWDKEERKIRKNRLFAGMEKLDLKWNKSLDETYTREYWAYSMYQDFGVLAPNITPVNVKLNYRNNDENLGVFYALEAVDELFLEKRLAEKHLGGDLYKVGWSAGMGGE
;
A
#
# COMPACT_ATOMS: atom_id res chain seq x y z
N MET A 1 -4.89 -8.53 -10.87
CA MET A 1 -3.44 -8.73 -11.11
C MET A 1 -2.98 -8.28 -12.49
N ALA A 2 -3.58 -8.76 -13.58
CA ALA A 2 -3.24 -8.32 -14.95
C ALA A 2 -3.12 -6.80 -15.13
N LEU A 3 -4.09 -6.01 -14.63
CA LEU A 3 -4.04 -4.55 -14.74
C LEU A 3 -2.87 -3.91 -13.98
N ILE A 4 -2.46 -4.48 -12.83
CA ILE A 4 -1.30 -3.99 -12.07
C ILE A 4 -0.01 -4.30 -12.82
N GLN A 5 0.07 -5.48 -13.47
CA GLN A 5 1.20 -5.85 -14.32
C GLN A 5 1.31 -4.92 -15.54
N GLN A 6 0.19 -4.65 -16.22
CA GLN A 6 0.13 -3.71 -17.35
C GLN A 6 0.56 -2.29 -16.94
N ASP A 7 0.09 -1.82 -15.78
CA ASP A 7 0.52 -0.53 -15.22
C ASP A 7 2.02 -0.48 -14.98
N TYR A 8 2.59 -1.56 -14.45
CA TYR A 8 4.02 -1.63 -14.22
C TYR A 8 4.79 -1.54 -15.53
N GLU A 9 4.45 -2.35 -16.53
CA GLU A 9 5.11 -2.36 -17.84
C GLU A 9 5.03 -0.99 -18.53
N TYR A 10 3.86 -0.36 -18.51
CA TYR A 10 3.66 0.96 -19.11
C TYR A 10 4.56 2.01 -18.46
N TYR A 11 4.48 2.18 -17.14
CA TYR A 11 5.27 3.22 -16.45
C TYR A 11 6.77 2.92 -16.44
N GLN A 12 7.16 1.64 -16.39
CA GLN A 12 8.57 1.25 -16.46
C GLN A 12 9.20 1.61 -17.81
N SER A 13 8.43 1.65 -18.91
CA SER A 13 8.93 1.98 -20.25
C SER A 13 9.48 3.41 -20.39
N PHE A 14 9.12 4.30 -19.47
CA PHE A 14 9.63 5.68 -19.37
C PHE A 14 10.20 5.98 -17.97
N ASP A 15 10.78 4.94 -17.34
CA ASP A 15 11.49 5.01 -16.05
C ASP A 15 10.67 5.66 -14.92
N SER A 16 9.38 5.36 -14.89
CA SER A 16 8.44 5.91 -13.93
C SER A 16 7.78 4.81 -13.10
N LYS A 17 7.22 5.22 -11.96
CA LYS A 17 6.50 4.33 -11.04
C LYS A 17 5.01 4.56 -11.23
N SER A 18 4.26 3.50 -11.50
CA SER A 18 2.80 3.64 -11.63
C SER A 18 2.16 4.24 -10.37
N PRO A 19 1.43 5.36 -10.49
CA PRO A 19 0.63 5.94 -9.42
C PRO A 19 -0.77 5.31 -9.35
N ILE A 20 -1.13 4.43 -10.29
CA ILE A 20 -2.50 3.95 -10.48
C ILE A 20 -2.82 2.87 -9.44
N TYR A 21 -3.96 3.02 -8.78
CA TYR A 21 -4.54 1.98 -7.91
C TYR A 21 -5.59 1.20 -8.67
N ARG A 22 -5.53 -0.13 -8.62
CA ARG A 22 -6.58 -1.00 -9.15
C ARG A 22 -7.56 -1.38 -8.04
N LYS A 23 -8.81 -1.65 -8.38
CA LYS A 23 -9.83 -2.05 -7.40
C LYS A 23 -9.56 -3.48 -6.93
N ALA A 24 -9.68 -3.70 -5.63
CA ALA A 24 -9.72 -5.01 -5.00
C ALA A 24 -10.56 -4.93 -3.73
N ASP A 25 -11.15 -6.05 -3.32
CA ASP A 25 -11.76 -6.16 -2.00
C ASP A 25 -10.73 -6.73 -1.03
N VAL A 26 -10.79 -6.29 0.23
CA VAL A 26 -9.83 -6.69 1.24
C VAL A 26 -10.55 -7.17 2.50
N THR A 27 -10.11 -8.30 3.01
CA THR A 27 -10.54 -8.85 4.29
C THR A 27 -9.35 -8.84 5.25
N PHE A 28 -9.52 -8.20 6.40
CA PHE A 28 -8.58 -8.32 7.53
C PHE A 28 -9.17 -9.27 8.56
N ILE A 29 -8.35 -10.22 9.02
CA ILE A 29 -8.72 -11.14 10.10
C ILE A 29 -7.75 -10.86 11.25
N ILE A 30 -8.25 -10.27 12.33
CA ILE A 30 -7.44 -9.86 13.49
C ILE A 30 -8.04 -10.50 14.72
N ASN A 31 -7.28 -11.38 15.38
CA ASN A 31 -7.73 -12.10 16.58
C ASN A 31 -9.12 -12.79 16.38
N GLY A 32 -9.37 -13.33 15.19
CA GLY A 32 -10.63 -13.97 14.82
C GLY A 32 -11.76 -13.02 14.37
N VAL A 33 -11.59 -11.70 14.51
CA VAL A 33 -12.54 -10.69 14.04
C VAL A 33 -12.28 -10.36 12.58
N ILE A 34 -13.35 -10.36 11.78
CA ILE A 34 -13.31 -10.11 10.34
C ILE A 34 -13.71 -8.67 10.05
N TYR A 35 -12.87 -7.94 9.33
CA TYR A 35 -13.15 -6.62 8.79
C TYR A 35 -13.09 -6.66 7.26
N PHE A 36 -14.21 -6.37 6.60
CA PHE A 36 -14.32 -6.42 5.15
C PHE A 36 -14.45 -5.02 4.56
N TYR A 37 -13.69 -4.76 3.50
CA TYR A 37 -13.70 -3.50 2.77
C TYR A 37 -13.78 -3.77 1.27
N GLU A 38 -14.86 -3.31 0.66
CA GLU A 38 -15.05 -3.35 -0.79
C GLU A 38 -14.31 -2.21 -1.49
N GLU A 39 -13.91 -2.42 -2.73
CA GLU A 39 -13.30 -1.41 -3.61
C GLU A 39 -12.17 -0.63 -2.91
N VAL A 40 -11.23 -1.33 -2.30
CA VAL A 40 -9.95 -0.78 -1.83
C VAL A 40 -9.02 -0.63 -3.02
N GLY A 41 -8.26 0.46 -3.06
CA GLY A 41 -7.21 0.65 -4.06
C GLY A 41 -6.00 -0.22 -3.71
N ILE A 42 -5.49 -0.99 -4.66
CA ILE A 42 -4.24 -1.74 -4.54
C ILE A 42 -3.29 -1.38 -5.69
N ARG A 43 -2.00 -1.16 -5.39
CA ARG A 43 -0.95 -0.94 -6.41
C ARG A 43 0.40 -1.47 -5.99
N MET A 44 1.33 -1.55 -6.94
CA MET A 44 2.72 -1.89 -6.64
C MET A 44 3.45 -0.79 -5.85
N LYS A 45 4.30 -1.20 -4.91
CA LYS A 45 5.17 -0.32 -4.14
C LYS A 45 6.65 -0.74 -4.20
N GLY A 46 7.52 0.24 -3.93
CA GLY A 46 8.96 0.08 -3.67
C GLY A 46 9.85 0.26 -4.88
N ASN A 47 11.11 0.62 -4.65
CA ASN A 47 12.02 1.01 -5.74
C ASN A 47 12.61 -0.23 -6.42
N THR A 48 13.18 -1.13 -5.62
CA THR A 48 13.83 -2.37 -6.10
C THR A 48 12.93 -3.61 -6.04
N SER A 49 11.72 -3.47 -5.50
CA SER A 49 10.73 -4.54 -5.36
C SER A 49 9.68 -4.54 -6.46
N ARG A 50 9.65 -3.52 -7.31
CA ARG A 50 8.77 -3.45 -8.49
C ARG A 50 9.41 -4.25 -9.61
N ARG A 51 8.69 -5.26 -10.07
CA ARG A 51 9.12 -6.22 -11.09
C ARG A 51 7.90 -6.89 -11.70
N ASN A 52 8.11 -7.56 -12.82
CA ASN A 52 7.12 -8.48 -13.36
C ASN A 52 6.80 -9.55 -12.31
N PHE A 53 5.52 -9.78 -12.10
CA PHE A 53 5.05 -10.68 -11.03
C PHE A 53 3.87 -11.53 -11.44
N TYR A 54 3.20 -11.18 -12.54
CA TYR A 54 2.01 -11.87 -13.01
C TYR A 54 2.05 -12.03 -14.52
N ASN A 55 1.63 -13.19 -15.04
CA ASN A 55 1.28 -13.34 -16.44
C ASN A 55 0.03 -14.23 -16.61
N PRO A 56 -0.67 -14.16 -17.75
CA PRO A 56 -1.91 -14.92 -17.94
C PRO A 56 -1.75 -16.44 -17.93
N TYR A 57 -0.55 -16.97 -18.19
CA TYR A 57 -0.29 -18.41 -18.33
C TYR A 57 0.06 -19.05 -16.97
N GLU A 58 0.93 -18.42 -16.19
CA GLU A 58 1.46 -18.93 -14.92
C GLU A 58 0.69 -18.38 -13.70
N GLY A 59 -0.01 -17.26 -13.84
CA GLY A 59 -0.59 -16.55 -12.71
C GLY A 59 0.44 -15.66 -12.02
N VAL A 60 0.41 -15.56 -10.70
CA VAL A 60 1.42 -14.83 -9.93
C VAL A 60 2.65 -15.74 -9.82
N PHE A 61 3.77 -15.33 -10.42
CA PHE A 61 5.02 -16.08 -10.38
C PHE A 61 6.08 -15.39 -9.51
N ASP A 62 5.77 -14.20 -8.99
CA ASP A 62 6.70 -13.45 -8.16
C ASP A 62 6.02 -12.60 -7.09
N ILE A 63 6.80 -12.23 -6.07
CA ILE A 63 6.31 -11.47 -4.91
C ILE A 63 6.76 -10.00 -5.02
N ILE A 64 5.82 -9.07 -4.79
CA ILE A 64 6.04 -7.62 -4.83
C ILE A 64 5.48 -6.95 -3.58
N HIS A 65 5.88 -5.71 -3.31
CA HIS A 65 5.22 -4.93 -2.27
C HIS A 65 3.92 -4.34 -2.82
N TYR A 66 2.91 -4.25 -1.97
CA TYR A 66 1.65 -3.59 -2.28
C TYR A 66 1.48 -2.33 -1.45
N LYS A 67 0.67 -1.41 -1.98
CA LYS A 67 0.10 -0.31 -1.22
C LYS A 67 -1.41 -0.37 -1.34
N LEU A 68 -2.09 -0.35 -0.20
CA LEU A 68 -3.54 -0.25 -0.10
C LEU A 68 -3.96 1.20 0.14
N SER A 69 -5.11 1.58 -0.41
CA SER A 69 -5.74 2.89 -0.23
C SER A 69 -7.24 2.70 0.01
N PHE A 70 -7.69 2.96 1.23
CA PHE A 70 -9.09 2.85 1.62
C PHE A 70 -9.94 4.02 1.10
N SER A 71 -9.30 5.17 0.85
CA SER A 71 -9.93 6.40 0.38
C SER A 71 -9.95 6.56 -1.16
N GLN A 72 -9.49 5.56 -1.92
CA GLN A 72 -9.44 5.63 -3.37
C GLN A 72 -10.83 5.77 -4.01
N THR A 73 -11.01 6.81 -4.83
CA THR A 73 -12.29 7.17 -5.47
C THR A 73 -12.49 6.55 -6.85
N PHE A 74 -11.41 6.23 -7.57
CA PHE A 74 -11.46 5.64 -8.93
C PHE A 74 -12.21 6.48 -9.98
N ASP A 75 -12.20 7.80 -9.83
CA ASP A 75 -13.00 8.78 -10.61
C ASP A 75 -12.16 9.62 -11.59
N ASN A 76 -10.88 9.28 -11.79
CA ASN A 76 -10.00 9.98 -12.72
C ASN A 76 -10.11 9.40 -14.14
N GLU A 77 -10.55 10.21 -15.10
CA GLU A 77 -10.80 9.82 -16.48
C GLU A 77 -9.54 9.37 -17.24
N ASP A 78 -8.38 9.96 -16.92
CA ASP A 78 -7.11 9.61 -17.56
C ASP A 78 -6.54 8.25 -17.09
N ARG A 79 -6.93 7.80 -15.88
CA ARG A 79 -6.35 6.61 -15.22
C ARG A 79 -7.24 5.36 -15.33
N TYR A 80 -8.53 5.54 -15.56
CA TYR A 80 -9.51 4.45 -15.50
C TYR A 80 -10.35 4.41 -16.77
N LEU A 81 -10.42 3.23 -17.40
CA LEU A 81 -11.25 3.03 -18.60
C LEU A 81 -12.74 3.29 -18.31
N ASN A 82 -13.20 2.94 -17.11
CA ASN A 82 -14.55 3.18 -16.61
C ASN A 82 -14.46 3.92 -15.27
N PRO A 83 -14.26 5.25 -15.28
CA PRO A 83 -14.19 6.06 -14.08
C PRO A 83 -15.50 5.97 -13.29
N LYS A 84 -15.40 5.90 -11.97
CA LYS A 84 -16.57 5.89 -11.09
C LYS A 84 -17.16 7.29 -11.00
N VAL A 85 -18.43 7.41 -11.32
CA VAL A 85 -19.22 8.62 -11.08
C VAL A 85 -19.76 8.54 -9.65
N TRP A 86 -19.66 9.64 -8.91
CA TRP A 86 -20.07 9.72 -7.52
C TRP A 86 -21.09 10.82 -7.30
N ASP A 87 -22.04 10.58 -6.40
CA ASP A 87 -22.68 11.70 -5.70
C ASP A 87 -21.66 12.42 -4.80
N LYS A 88 -21.88 13.72 -4.56
CA LYS A 88 -20.96 14.56 -3.79
C LYS A 88 -20.76 14.05 -2.37
N GLU A 89 -21.82 13.62 -1.69
CA GLU A 89 -21.73 13.16 -0.30
C GLU A 89 -21.13 11.75 -0.22
N GLU A 90 -21.50 10.86 -1.14
CA GLU A 90 -20.89 9.53 -1.23
C GLU A 90 -19.38 9.61 -1.48
N ARG A 91 -18.95 10.54 -2.35
CA ARG A 91 -17.53 10.77 -2.61
C ARG A 91 -16.80 11.25 -1.35
N LYS A 92 -17.43 12.11 -0.55
CA LYS A 92 -16.88 12.60 0.71
C LYS A 92 -16.73 11.46 1.72
N ILE A 93 -17.74 10.60 1.85
CA ILE A 93 -17.69 9.40 2.68
C ILE A 93 -16.55 8.48 2.21
N ARG A 94 -16.42 8.25 0.90
CA ARG A 94 -15.31 7.46 0.33
C ARG A 94 -13.95 8.03 0.71
N LYS A 95 -13.75 9.34 0.57
CA LYS A 95 -12.48 10.00 0.89
C LYS A 95 -12.11 9.91 2.38
N ASN A 96 -13.11 9.88 3.27
CA ASN A 96 -12.89 9.79 4.71
C ASN A 96 -12.86 8.33 5.23
N ARG A 97 -12.85 7.33 4.35
CA ARG A 97 -12.86 5.92 4.76
C ARG A 97 -11.48 5.50 5.28
N LEU A 98 -11.45 5.03 6.52
CA LEU A 98 -10.25 4.61 7.23
C LEU A 98 -10.30 3.13 7.62
N PHE A 99 -9.12 2.55 7.80
CA PHE A 99 -8.90 1.28 8.48
C PHE A 99 -7.89 1.48 9.60
N ALA A 100 -8.23 1.13 10.84
CA ALA A 100 -7.39 1.37 12.02
C ALA A 100 -6.84 2.83 12.10
N GLY A 101 -7.70 3.79 11.74
CA GLY A 101 -7.35 5.22 11.68
C GLY A 101 -6.37 5.60 10.56
N MET A 102 -6.19 4.77 9.53
CA MET A 102 -5.28 5.02 8.40
C MET A 102 -6.06 5.02 7.09
N GLU A 103 -5.70 5.93 6.17
CA GLU A 103 -6.20 5.92 4.79
C GLU A 103 -5.45 4.92 3.90
N LYS A 104 -4.20 4.61 4.24
CA LYS A 104 -3.29 3.82 3.42
C LYS A 104 -2.54 2.83 4.31
N LEU A 105 -2.24 1.66 3.75
CA LEU A 105 -1.47 0.62 4.41
C LEU A 105 -0.47 0.07 3.40
N ASP A 106 0.82 0.03 3.76
CA ASP A 106 1.84 -0.55 2.91
C ASP A 106 2.03 -2.04 3.30
N LEU A 107 2.01 -2.96 2.33
CA LEU A 107 2.27 -4.38 2.53
C LEU A 107 3.64 -4.73 1.93
N LYS A 108 4.61 -5.00 2.79
CA LYS A 108 6.01 -5.21 2.39
C LYS A 108 6.44 -6.65 2.63
N TRP A 109 6.67 -7.41 1.56
CA TRP A 109 7.33 -8.71 1.68
C TRP A 109 8.80 -8.57 2.07
N ASN A 110 9.41 -9.66 2.55
CA ASN A 110 10.80 -9.70 2.99
C ASN A 110 11.82 -9.70 1.83
N LYS A 111 11.85 -8.61 1.05
CA LYS A 111 12.76 -8.46 -0.11
C LYS A 111 14.23 -8.48 0.27
N SER A 112 14.56 -8.00 1.48
CA SER A 112 15.92 -7.96 2.02
C SER A 112 16.47 -9.33 2.40
N LEU A 113 15.69 -10.40 2.24
CA LEU A 113 16.07 -11.77 2.63
C LEU A 113 16.51 -11.82 4.09
N ASP A 114 15.76 -11.13 4.96
CA ASP A 114 15.98 -11.21 6.39
C ASP A 114 15.48 -12.56 6.90
N GLU A 115 16.39 -13.51 7.13
CA GLU A 115 16.07 -14.85 7.64
C GLU A 115 15.21 -14.83 8.91
N THR A 116 15.35 -13.78 9.72
CA THR A 116 14.60 -13.65 10.98
C THR A 116 13.21 -13.07 10.79
N TYR A 117 12.92 -12.41 9.66
CA TYR A 117 11.68 -11.64 9.44
C TYR A 117 11.36 -10.69 10.60
N THR A 118 12.37 -10.11 11.26
CA THR A 118 12.14 -9.24 12.43
C THR A 118 13.04 -8.02 12.50
N ARG A 119 14.10 -7.91 11.69
CA ARG A 119 15.04 -6.76 11.79
C ARG A 119 14.34 -5.42 11.64
N GLU A 120 13.47 -5.29 10.65
CA GLU A 120 12.72 -4.05 10.41
C GLU A 120 11.69 -3.78 11.51
N TYR A 121 11.05 -4.82 12.04
CA TYR A 121 10.15 -4.72 13.18
C TYR A 121 10.88 -4.17 14.42
N TRP A 122 12.00 -4.78 14.79
CA TRP A 122 12.79 -4.36 15.95
C TRP A 122 13.42 -2.98 15.77
N ALA A 123 13.87 -2.63 14.56
CA ALA A 123 14.41 -1.31 14.29
C ALA A 123 13.36 -0.21 14.54
N TYR A 124 12.13 -0.37 14.03
CA TYR A 124 11.06 0.59 14.29
C TYR A 124 10.63 0.63 15.75
N SER A 125 10.53 -0.53 16.43
CA SER A 125 10.24 -0.58 17.87
C SER A 125 11.29 0.18 18.68
N MET A 126 12.58 -0.08 18.40
CA MET A 126 13.69 0.60 19.06
C MET A 126 13.62 2.12 18.85
N TYR A 127 13.36 2.59 17.62
CA TYR A 127 13.21 4.02 17.36
C TYR A 127 12.09 4.65 18.22
N GLN A 128 10.93 3.97 18.33
CA GLN A 128 9.83 4.43 19.17
C GLN A 128 10.22 4.47 20.66
N ASP A 129 10.94 3.46 21.15
CA ASP A 129 11.41 3.40 22.54
C ASP A 129 12.39 4.53 22.88
N PHE A 130 13.15 5.01 21.90
CA PHE A 130 14.03 6.19 22.02
C PHE A 130 13.33 7.52 21.70
N GLY A 131 12.00 7.53 21.57
CA GLY A 131 11.22 8.75 21.33
C GLY A 131 11.28 9.29 19.90
N VAL A 132 11.83 8.51 18.95
CA VAL A 132 11.83 8.87 17.53
C VAL A 132 10.49 8.45 16.92
N LEU A 133 9.84 9.39 16.22
CA LEU A 133 8.60 9.11 15.50
C LEU A 133 8.86 8.11 14.38
N ALA A 134 8.38 6.88 14.57
CA ALA A 134 8.52 5.78 13.62
C ALA A 134 7.17 5.09 13.36
N PRO A 135 6.93 4.59 12.13
CA PRO A 135 5.71 3.88 11.79
C PRO A 135 5.57 2.58 12.58
N ASN A 136 4.32 2.23 12.91
CA ASN A 136 4.03 0.89 13.39
C ASN A 136 4.11 -0.13 12.26
N ILE A 137 4.63 -1.30 12.58
CA ILE A 137 4.77 -2.41 11.65
C ILE A 137 4.29 -3.70 12.29
N THR A 138 3.58 -4.54 11.55
CA THR A 138 3.01 -5.79 12.05
C THR A 138 3.20 -6.91 11.04
N PRO A 139 3.78 -8.07 11.41
CA PRO A 139 3.86 -9.20 10.52
C PRO A 139 2.44 -9.75 10.25
N VAL A 140 2.12 -10.01 8.99
CA VAL A 140 0.83 -10.50 8.53
C VAL A 140 1.01 -11.60 7.49
N ASN A 141 0.09 -12.55 7.45
CA ASN A 141 -0.02 -13.48 6.32
C ASN A 141 -0.87 -12.83 5.22
N VAL A 142 -0.38 -12.83 3.98
CA VAL A 142 -1.10 -12.29 2.83
C VAL A 142 -1.57 -13.40 1.92
N LYS A 143 -2.85 -13.36 1.56
CA LYS A 143 -3.45 -14.20 0.54
C LYS A 143 -4.04 -13.33 -0.56
N LEU A 144 -3.90 -13.77 -1.81
CA LEU A 144 -4.54 -13.15 -2.95
C LEU A 144 -5.55 -14.11 -3.55
N ASN A 145 -6.80 -13.65 -3.65
CA ASN A 145 -7.79 -14.32 -4.48
C ASN A 145 -7.71 -13.76 -5.91
N TYR A 146 -7.38 -14.62 -6.88
CA TYR A 146 -7.50 -14.27 -8.29
C TYR A 146 -7.91 -15.50 -9.09
N ARG A 147 -8.75 -15.31 -10.12
CA ARG A 147 -9.29 -16.42 -10.95
C ARG A 147 -9.96 -17.53 -10.11
N ASN A 148 -10.64 -17.14 -9.03
CA ASN A 148 -11.25 -18.05 -8.06
C ASN A 148 -10.26 -19.01 -7.37
N ASN A 149 -8.97 -18.66 -7.33
CA ASN A 149 -7.95 -19.39 -6.59
C ASN A 149 -7.40 -18.50 -5.48
N ASP A 150 -7.25 -19.08 -4.28
CA ASP A 150 -6.60 -18.43 -3.14
C ASP A 150 -5.13 -18.82 -3.12
N GLU A 151 -4.26 -17.87 -3.44
CA GLU A 151 -2.82 -18.04 -3.36
C GLU A 151 -2.28 -17.42 -2.07
N ASN A 152 -1.54 -18.20 -1.30
CA ASN A 152 -0.85 -17.73 -0.10
C ASN A 152 0.53 -17.19 -0.48
N LEU A 153 0.73 -15.87 -0.35
CA LEU A 153 1.99 -15.21 -0.66
C LEU A 153 3.00 -15.25 0.51
N GLY A 154 2.61 -15.83 1.65
CA GLY A 154 3.47 -15.93 2.83
C GLY A 154 3.42 -14.70 3.73
N VAL A 155 4.55 -14.39 4.37
CA VAL A 155 4.65 -13.36 5.42
C VAL A 155 5.07 -12.01 4.81
N PHE A 156 4.28 -11.00 5.12
CA PHE A 156 4.53 -9.60 4.81
C PHE A 156 4.54 -8.81 6.10
N TYR A 157 5.02 -7.58 6.03
CA TYR A 157 4.74 -6.56 7.02
C TYR A 157 3.63 -5.64 6.55
N ALA A 158 2.61 -5.47 7.39
CA ALA A 158 1.67 -4.36 7.32
C ALA A 158 2.34 -3.15 8.00
N LEU A 159 2.69 -2.15 7.21
CA LEU A 159 3.42 -0.95 7.62
C LEU A 159 2.50 0.27 7.57
N GLU A 160 2.44 1.01 8.66
CA GLU A 160 1.74 2.29 8.76
C GLU A 160 2.30 3.29 7.74
N ALA A 161 1.41 3.95 7.00
CA ALA A 161 1.82 5.01 6.09
C ALA A 161 2.25 6.25 6.89
N VAL A 162 3.48 6.72 6.66
CA VAL A 162 3.94 8.02 7.18
C VAL A 162 3.32 9.13 6.33
N ASP A 163 2.19 9.68 6.76
CA ASP A 163 1.44 10.77 6.14
C ASP A 163 0.84 11.71 7.19
N GLU A 164 -0.12 12.55 6.81
CA GLU A 164 -0.75 13.52 7.71
C GLU A 164 -1.39 12.84 8.94
N LEU A 165 -2.08 11.71 8.75
CA LEU A 165 -2.72 10.97 9.84
C LEU A 165 -1.70 10.33 10.79
N PHE A 166 -0.53 9.94 10.29
CA PHE A 166 0.56 9.48 11.15
C PHE A 166 1.01 10.56 12.15
N LEU A 167 1.11 11.80 11.67
CA LEU A 167 1.51 12.96 12.46
C LEU A 167 0.41 13.42 13.41
N GLU A 168 -0.84 13.53 12.96
CA GLU A 168 -1.98 13.96 13.79
C GLU A 168 -2.19 13.07 15.03
N LYS A 169 -1.90 11.77 14.91
CA LYS A 169 -1.99 10.82 16.03
C LYS A 169 -0.90 11.01 17.08
N ARG A 170 0.23 11.64 16.72
CA ARG A 170 1.46 11.66 17.53
C ARG A 170 1.87 13.05 17.97
N LEU A 171 1.35 14.10 17.34
CA LEU A 171 1.65 15.49 17.68
C LEU A 171 0.42 16.14 18.31
N ALA A 172 0.62 16.78 19.47
CA ALA A 172 -0.45 17.31 20.31
C ALA A 172 -1.22 18.50 19.69
N GLU A 173 -0.62 19.20 18.74
CA GLU A 173 -1.26 20.25 17.97
C GLU A 173 -1.45 19.79 16.54
N LYS A 174 -2.65 20.02 16.00
CA LYS A 174 -2.95 19.85 14.57
C LYS A 174 -1.97 20.73 13.81
N HIS A 175 -0.86 20.14 13.39
CA HIS A 175 0.19 20.67 12.52
C HIS A 175 0.46 22.16 12.73
N LEU A 176 1.59 22.51 13.34
CA LEU A 176 2.13 23.88 13.39
C LEU A 176 2.43 24.50 11.98
N GLY A 177 1.79 24.01 10.91
CA GLY A 177 2.02 24.40 9.52
C GLY A 177 3.30 23.81 8.92
N GLY A 178 3.79 22.68 9.44
CA GLY A 178 5.02 22.04 8.96
C GLY A 178 4.81 21.13 7.75
N ASP A 179 5.89 20.85 7.03
CA ASP A 179 5.92 19.96 5.87
C ASP A 179 6.48 18.57 6.21
N LEU A 180 5.95 17.53 5.56
CA LEU A 180 6.48 16.16 5.63
C LEU A 180 7.27 15.82 4.37
N TYR A 181 8.58 15.67 4.51
CA TYR A 181 9.47 15.27 3.41
C TYR A 181 9.87 13.80 3.50
N LYS A 182 9.95 13.13 2.36
CA LYS A 182 10.47 11.75 2.24
C LYS A 182 11.75 11.76 1.42
N VAL A 183 12.77 11.07 1.93
CA VAL A 183 14.00 10.86 1.17
C VAL A 183 13.70 9.93 0.00
N GLY A 184 13.73 10.50 -1.20
CA GLY A 184 13.57 9.74 -2.45
C GLY A 184 14.83 8.95 -2.80
N TRP A 185 14.67 8.00 -3.73
CA TRP A 185 15.81 7.35 -4.37
C TRP A 185 16.20 8.15 -5.61
N SER A 186 17.33 8.86 -5.55
CA SER A 186 17.85 9.65 -6.68
C SER A 186 18.73 8.79 -7.59
N ALA A 187 18.11 8.13 -8.55
CA ALA A 187 18.75 7.81 -9.82
C ALA A 187 17.94 8.52 -10.91
N GLY A 188 18.38 9.73 -11.31
CA GLY A 188 17.88 10.42 -12.50
C GLY A 188 16.57 11.19 -12.39
N MET A 189 15.48 10.60 -11.87
CA MET A 189 14.18 11.28 -11.81
C MET A 189 13.43 10.91 -10.52
N GLY A 190 13.17 11.91 -9.68
CA GLY A 190 12.45 11.76 -8.42
C GLY A 190 11.02 11.25 -8.63
N GLY A 191 10.55 10.39 -7.73
CA GLY A 191 9.16 9.93 -7.71
C GLY A 191 8.53 10.23 -6.35
N GLU A 192 7.30 10.75 -6.40
CA GLU A 192 6.37 11.18 -5.33
C GLU A 192 6.32 10.31 -4.06
#